data_AF-A0A433Q136-F1
#
_entry.id   AF-A0A433Q136-F1
#
_cell.length_a   1.000
_cell.length_b   1.000
_cell.length_c   1.000
_cell.angle_alpha   90.00
_cell.angle_beta   90.00
_cell.angle_gamma   90.00
#
_symmetry.space_group_name_H-M   'P 1'
#
loop_
_entity.id
_entity.type
_entity.pdbx_description
1 polymer ?
#
loop_
_entity_poly.entity_id
_entity_poly.type
_entity_poly.pdbx_seq_one_letter_code
_entity_poly.pdbx_strand_id
1 'polypeptide(L)'
;MASIKDRTQEFHSAVESLRSRASNTALERRSLLASPPKGSKRHNELNSKSEFSLMAGQIGKEINLVAAKLEKLTKLAKRKTIFDDKPVEISELTFIIKQDIGKLNKQIAQLQDYVRTAKGPSKQASEHSSNVVVLLQSKLASTSMSFKDVLEIRTENMKASKNRREQFMFSAAEQSSPRPTISTSSPSDYMPTAASELHHRRKTHCGFREFSTLFWE
;
A
#
# COMPACT_ATOMS: atom_id res chain seq x y z
N MET A 1 31.08 -18.97 -20.76
CA MET A 1 29.69 -18.48 -20.60
C MET A 1 28.81 -19.19 -21.62
N ALA A 2 27.86 -20.01 -21.19
CA ALA A 2 27.01 -20.79 -22.10
C ALA A 2 26.01 -19.86 -22.82
N SER A 3 26.01 -19.90 -24.15
CA SER A 3 25.09 -19.16 -25.01
C SER A 3 23.67 -19.72 -24.85
N ILE A 4 22.74 -18.87 -24.38
CA ILE A 4 21.31 -19.17 -24.34
C ILE A 4 20.80 -19.13 -25.78
N LYS A 5 20.72 -20.30 -26.43
CA LYS A 5 20.13 -20.43 -27.77
C LYS A 5 18.63 -20.64 -27.64
N ASP A 6 17.85 -19.79 -28.31
CA ASP A 6 16.41 -19.96 -28.45
C ASP A 6 16.11 -21.12 -29.41
N ARG A 7 15.68 -22.27 -28.85
CA ARG A 7 15.38 -23.50 -29.59
C ARG A 7 13.91 -23.63 -29.95
N THR A 8 13.12 -22.58 -29.77
CA THR A 8 11.67 -22.60 -30.06
C THR A 8 11.40 -22.93 -31.53
N GLN A 9 12.22 -22.40 -32.44
CA GLN A 9 12.14 -22.69 -33.88
C GLN A 9 12.47 -24.16 -34.23
N GLU A 10 13.48 -24.76 -33.57
CA GLU A 10 13.82 -26.18 -33.73
C GLU A 10 12.65 -27.07 -33.30
N PHE A 11 12.00 -26.72 -32.18
CA PHE A 11 10.84 -27.43 -31.67
C PHE A 11 9.65 -27.35 -32.64
N HIS A 12 9.31 -26.16 -33.14
CA HIS A 12 8.25 -26.00 -34.13
C HIS A 12 8.53 -26.82 -35.40
N SER A 13 9.76 -26.76 -35.91
CA SER A 13 10.17 -27.52 -37.10
C SER A 13 10.10 -29.03 -36.88
N ALA A 14 10.47 -29.51 -35.69
CA ALA A 14 10.40 -30.93 -35.33
C ALA A 14 8.94 -31.42 -35.21
N VAL A 15 8.04 -30.62 -34.64
CA VAL A 15 6.61 -30.95 -34.52
C VAL A 15 5.93 -30.99 -35.90
N GLU A 16 6.21 -30.01 -36.76
CA GLU A 16 5.70 -29.96 -38.14
C GLU A 16 6.19 -31.18 -38.96
N SER A 17 7.47 -31.54 -38.80
CA SER A 17 8.06 -32.74 -39.43
C SER A 17 7.42 -34.05 -38.93
N LEU A 18 7.10 -34.16 -37.64
CA LEU A 18 6.38 -35.32 -37.11
C LEU A 18 4.96 -35.41 -37.70
N ARG A 19 4.27 -34.27 -37.83
CA ARG A 19 2.92 -34.19 -38.40
C ARG A 19 2.88 -34.59 -39.87
N SER A 20 3.83 -34.12 -40.68
CA SER A 20 3.93 -34.48 -42.10
C SER A 20 4.32 -35.95 -42.32
N ARG A 21 5.14 -36.52 -41.43
CA ARG A 21 5.45 -37.97 -41.43
C ARG A 21 4.24 -38.81 -41.02
N ALA A 22 3.43 -38.34 -40.07
CA ALA A 22 2.20 -39.00 -39.67
C ALA A 22 1.13 -38.98 -40.78
N SER A 23 1.07 -37.93 -41.61
CA SER A 23 0.18 -37.90 -42.78
C SER A 23 0.65 -38.82 -43.92
N ASN A 24 1.97 -38.99 -44.10
CA ASN A 24 2.52 -39.89 -45.13
C ASN A 24 2.45 -41.39 -44.75
N THR A 25 2.34 -41.71 -43.47
CA THR A 25 2.11 -43.08 -42.97
C THR A 25 0.62 -43.45 -42.82
N ALA A 26 -0.28 -42.52 -43.17
CA ALA A 26 -1.72 -42.66 -43.01
C ALA A 26 -2.41 -43.52 -44.10
N LEU A 27 -1.68 -44.19 -44.98
CA LEU A 27 -2.29 -45.15 -45.93
C LEU A 27 -2.56 -46.53 -45.30
N GLU A 28 -1.78 -46.95 -44.30
CA GLU A 28 -1.95 -48.27 -43.65
C GLU A 28 -2.78 -48.24 -42.35
N ARG A 29 -2.88 -47.09 -41.66
CA ARG A 29 -3.62 -46.99 -40.37
C ARG A 29 -5.01 -46.36 -40.45
N ARG A 30 -5.50 -46.01 -41.64
CA ARG A 30 -6.78 -45.27 -41.81
C ARG A 30 -8.04 -46.09 -41.49
N SER A 31 -7.95 -47.41 -41.33
CA SER A 31 -9.13 -48.25 -41.13
C SER A 31 -9.71 -48.24 -39.70
N LEU A 32 -8.97 -47.79 -38.67
CA LEU A 32 -9.42 -47.94 -37.27
C LEU A 32 -9.68 -46.64 -36.47
N LEU A 33 -9.45 -45.44 -37.03
CA LEU A 33 -9.57 -44.19 -36.26
C LEU A 33 -10.35 -43.05 -36.95
N ALA A 34 -11.08 -43.32 -38.03
CA ALA A 34 -11.85 -42.29 -38.73
C ALA A 34 -13.22 -42.04 -38.07
N SER A 35 -13.23 -41.27 -36.98
CA SER A 35 -14.36 -40.40 -36.63
C SER A 35 -13.87 -39.19 -35.85
N PRO A 36 -13.84 -37.99 -36.47
CA PRO A 36 -13.72 -36.76 -35.72
C PRO A 36 -15.08 -36.43 -35.09
N PRO A 37 -15.21 -36.24 -33.76
CA PRO A 37 -16.43 -35.68 -33.20
C PRO A 37 -16.53 -34.23 -33.68
N LYS A 38 -17.41 -34.00 -34.67
CA LYS A 38 -17.92 -32.67 -35.00
C LYS A 38 -18.66 -32.15 -33.78
N GLY A 39 -18.05 -31.22 -33.04
CA GLY A 39 -18.71 -30.62 -31.88
C GLY A 39 -17.81 -30.00 -30.82
N SER A 40 -16.48 -29.92 -31.03
CA SER A 40 -15.63 -29.24 -30.07
C SER A 40 -15.87 -27.73 -30.17
N LYS A 41 -16.70 -27.19 -29.26
CA LYS A 41 -16.83 -25.79 -28.88
C LYS A 41 -15.47 -25.25 -28.37
N ARG A 42 -14.46 -25.25 -29.23
CA ARG A 42 -13.10 -24.79 -28.93
C ARG A 42 -13.01 -23.31 -29.22
N HIS A 43 -13.39 -22.47 -28.26
CA HIS A 43 -12.67 -21.22 -27.99
C HIS A 43 -13.14 -20.38 -26.79
N ASN A 44 -14.13 -20.80 -25.99
CA ASN A 44 -14.60 -19.96 -24.86
C ASN A 44 -14.19 -20.48 -23.46
N GLU A 45 -13.46 -21.59 -23.37
CA GLU A 45 -13.03 -22.17 -22.07
C GLU A 45 -11.75 -21.55 -21.52
N LEU A 46 -11.10 -20.67 -22.28
CA LEU A 46 -9.84 -20.01 -21.93
C LEU A 46 -10.02 -18.66 -21.21
N ASN A 47 -11.26 -18.25 -20.91
CA ASN A 47 -11.52 -16.94 -20.30
C ASN A 47 -12.40 -16.98 -19.05
N SER A 48 -12.93 -18.14 -18.66
CA SER A 48 -13.62 -18.29 -17.37
C SER A 48 -12.58 -18.50 -16.28
N LYS A 49 -11.88 -17.42 -15.91
CA LYS A 49 -11.01 -17.42 -14.72
C LYS A 49 -11.83 -17.95 -13.55
N SER A 50 -11.26 -18.89 -12.80
CA SER A 50 -11.89 -19.41 -11.57
C SER A 50 -12.29 -18.24 -10.67
N GLU A 51 -13.39 -18.38 -9.94
CA GLU A 51 -13.83 -17.38 -8.96
C GLU A 51 -12.69 -17.01 -8.00
N PHE A 52 -11.90 -18.01 -7.59
CA PHE A 52 -10.67 -17.80 -6.83
C PHE A 52 -9.71 -16.82 -7.53
N SER A 53 -9.43 -17.04 -8.82
CA SER A 53 -8.52 -16.20 -9.60
C SER A 53 -9.05 -14.78 -9.79
N LEU A 54 -10.37 -14.62 -9.90
CA LEU A 54 -11.01 -13.31 -9.98
C LEU A 54 -10.89 -12.55 -8.66
N MET A 55 -11.22 -13.20 -7.53
CA MET A 55 -11.09 -12.60 -6.19
C MET A 55 -9.62 -12.27 -5.87
N ALA A 56 -8.70 -13.20 -6.08
CA ALA A 56 -7.27 -12.99 -5.86
C ALA A 56 -6.73 -11.84 -6.74
N GLY A 57 -7.14 -11.78 -8.01
CA GLY A 57 -6.77 -10.69 -8.91
C GLY A 57 -7.30 -9.33 -8.46
N GLN A 58 -8.52 -9.28 -7.92
CA GLN A 58 -9.10 -8.06 -7.38
C GLN A 58 -8.36 -7.59 -6.13
N ILE A 59 -8.09 -8.48 -5.17
CA ILE A 59 -7.31 -8.17 -3.96
C ILE A 59 -5.91 -7.65 -4.35
N GLY A 60 -5.25 -8.30 -5.30
CA GLY A 60 -3.95 -7.85 -5.80
C GLY A 60 -3.98 -6.42 -6.37
N LYS A 61 -5.04 -6.05 -7.11
CA LYS A 61 -5.22 -4.68 -7.61
C LYS A 61 -5.45 -3.69 -6.47
N GLU A 62 -6.29 -4.04 -5.50
CA GLU A 62 -6.58 -3.19 -4.34
C GLU A 62 -5.32 -2.94 -3.49
N ILE A 63 -4.46 -3.96 -3.29
CA ILE A 63 -3.15 -3.78 -2.63
C ILE A 63 -2.29 -2.76 -3.39
N ASN A 64 -2.21 -2.85 -4.72
CA ASN A 64 -1.43 -1.89 -5.52
C ASN A 64 -2.00 -0.47 -5.43
N LEU A 65 -3.33 -0.33 -5.38
CA LEU A 65 -4.00 0.96 -5.15
C LEU A 65 -3.64 1.55 -3.78
N VAL A 66 -3.63 0.73 -2.73
CA VAL A 66 -3.18 1.16 -1.39
C VAL A 66 -1.71 1.57 -1.41
N ALA A 67 -0.85 0.79 -2.07
CA ALA A 67 0.56 1.13 -2.22
C ALA A 67 0.77 2.48 -2.94
N ALA A 68 -0.02 2.78 -3.98
CA ALA A 68 0.03 4.08 -4.67
C ALA A 68 -0.42 5.24 -3.75
N LYS A 69 -1.49 5.05 -2.97
CA LYS A 69 -1.91 6.04 -1.95
C LYS A 69 -0.82 6.24 -0.90
N LEU A 70 -0.17 5.16 -0.48
CA LEU A 70 0.93 5.19 0.48
C LEU A 70 2.15 5.94 -0.08
N GLU A 71 2.48 5.77 -1.36
CA GLU A 71 3.55 6.54 -2.00
C GLU A 71 3.25 8.05 -1.98
N LYS A 72 1.99 8.43 -2.26
CA LYS A 72 1.54 9.82 -2.13
C LYS A 72 1.67 10.33 -0.69
N LEU A 73 1.20 9.54 0.29
CA LEU A 73 1.33 9.89 1.72
C LEU A 73 2.81 10.04 2.13
N THR A 74 3.68 9.16 1.63
CA THR A 74 5.13 9.21 1.88
C THR A 74 5.72 10.51 1.38
N LYS A 75 5.35 10.95 0.16
CA LYS A 75 5.79 12.24 -0.40
C LYS A 75 5.36 13.41 0.46
N LEU A 76 4.13 13.39 0.99
CA LEU A 76 3.63 14.43 1.90
C LEU A 76 4.35 14.40 3.25
N ALA A 77 4.53 13.23 3.86
CA ALA A 77 5.16 13.07 5.17
C ALA A 77 6.65 13.46 5.18
N LYS A 78 7.35 13.24 4.06
CA LYS A 78 8.77 13.60 3.91
C LYS A 78 9.01 15.10 3.68
N ARG A 79 8.00 15.90 3.36
CA ARG A 79 8.17 17.36 3.21
C ARG A 79 8.42 17.98 4.58
N LYS A 80 9.60 18.58 4.76
CA LYS A 80 10.07 19.18 6.03
C LYS A 80 9.78 20.68 6.14
N THR A 81 9.05 21.27 5.18
CA THR A 81 8.77 22.72 5.16
C THR A 81 7.45 23.00 5.86
N ILE A 82 7.45 23.96 6.79
CA ILE A 82 6.26 24.36 7.57
C ILE A 82 5.16 25.01 6.71
N PHE A 83 5.49 25.45 5.50
CA PHE A 83 4.60 26.19 4.61
C PHE A 83 3.85 25.28 3.62
N ASP A 84 4.39 24.09 3.34
CA ASP A 84 3.77 23.11 2.42
C ASP A 84 3.18 21.90 3.15
N ASP A 85 3.10 21.97 4.48
CA ASP A 85 2.50 20.92 5.27
C ASP A 85 0.97 20.94 5.10
N LYS A 86 0.41 19.80 4.72
CA LYS A 86 -1.03 19.62 4.47
C LYS A 86 -1.59 18.63 5.48
N PRO A 87 -1.78 19.04 6.75
CA PRO A 87 -2.18 18.13 7.81
C PRO A 87 -3.52 17.44 7.54
N VAL A 88 -4.47 18.13 6.91
CA VAL A 88 -5.79 17.58 6.55
C VAL A 88 -5.65 16.44 5.53
N GLU A 89 -4.93 16.68 4.42
CA GLU A 89 -4.71 15.67 3.37
C GLU A 89 -3.95 14.45 3.91
N ILE A 90 -2.99 14.66 4.82
CA ILE A 90 -2.26 13.59 5.49
C ILE A 90 -3.20 12.76 6.38
N SER A 91 -4.06 13.41 7.18
CA SER A 91 -5.03 12.73 8.05
C SER A 91 -6.06 11.93 7.24
N GLU A 92 -6.58 12.49 6.15
CA GLU A 92 -7.53 11.82 5.26
C GLU A 92 -6.91 10.59 4.59
N LEU A 93 -5.72 10.74 3.98
CA LEU A 93 -5.02 9.62 3.34
C LEU A 93 -4.66 8.53 4.36
N THR A 94 -4.26 8.91 5.58
CA THR A 94 -3.99 7.98 6.66
C THR A 94 -5.24 7.17 7.02
N PHE A 95 -6.39 7.82 7.15
CA PHE A 95 -7.66 7.16 7.47
C PHE A 95 -8.10 6.21 6.36
N ILE A 96 -8.04 6.65 5.10
CA ILE A 96 -8.39 5.83 3.93
C ILE A 96 -7.48 4.59 3.86
N ILE A 97 -6.17 4.76 3.99
CA ILE A 97 -5.21 3.63 3.93
C ILE A 97 -5.47 2.64 5.07
N LYS A 98 -5.72 3.12 6.29
CA LYS A 98 -6.08 2.26 7.42
C LYS A 98 -7.34 1.43 7.13
N GLN A 99 -8.37 2.06 6.57
CA GLN A 99 -9.61 1.38 6.21
C GLN A 99 -9.39 0.33 5.11
N ASP A 100 -8.64 0.69 4.05
CA ASP A 100 -8.35 -0.20 2.93
C ASP A 100 -7.54 -1.43 3.39
N ILE A 101 -6.53 -1.26 4.25
CA ILE A 101 -5.77 -2.38 4.82
C ILE A 101 -6.69 -3.29 5.64
N GLY A 102 -7.57 -2.72 6.47
CA GLY A 102 -8.55 -3.49 7.24
C GLY A 102 -9.52 -4.28 6.35
N LYS A 103 -9.97 -3.69 5.24
CA LYS A 103 -10.81 -4.35 4.24
C LYS A 103 -10.05 -5.49 3.54
N LEU A 104 -8.81 -5.25 3.13
CA LEU A 104 -7.95 -6.23 2.48
C LEU A 104 -7.67 -7.43 3.39
N ASN A 105 -7.43 -7.23 4.69
CA ASN A 105 -7.30 -8.31 5.65
C ASN A 105 -8.53 -9.23 5.68
N LYS A 106 -9.74 -8.64 5.70
CA LYS A 106 -10.99 -9.42 5.67
C LYS A 106 -11.16 -10.19 4.37
N GLN A 107 -10.87 -9.58 3.23
CA GLN A 107 -10.97 -10.23 1.92
C GLN A 107 -9.96 -11.38 1.77
N ILE A 108 -8.74 -11.21 2.29
CA ILE A 108 -7.73 -12.27 2.29
C ILE A 108 -8.14 -13.43 3.20
N ALA A 109 -8.71 -13.15 4.38
CA ALA A 109 -9.24 -14.19 5.26
C ALA A 109 -10.35 -14.99 4.57
N GLN A 110 -11.31 -14.31 3.92
CA GLN A 110 -12.36 -14.96 3.13
C GLN A 110 -11.79 -15.82 1.99
N LEU A 111 -10.76 -15.33 1.30
CA LEU A 111 -10.08 -16.08 0.25
C LEU A 111 -9.38 -17.33 0.81
N GLN A 112 -8.79 -17.23 2.00
CA GLN A 112 -8.17 -18.35 2.69
C GLN A 112 -9.20 -19.42 3.08
N ASP A 113 -10.35 -19.01 3.60
CA ASP A 113 -11.46 -19.92 3.94
C ASP A 113 -12.03 -20.60 2.68
N TYR A 114 -12.12 -19.86 1.57
CA TYR A 114 -12.49 -20.43 0.27
C TYR A 114 -11.50 -21.52 -0.16
N VAL A 115 -10.19 -21.30 -0.02
CA VAL A 115 -9.18 -22.32 -0.37
C VAL A 115 -9.22 -23.53 0.56
N ARG A 116 -9.55 -23.34 1.85
CA ARG A 116 -9.69 -24.46 2.80
C ARG A 116 -10.93 -25.31 2.52
N THR A 117 -12.02 -24.69 2.12
CA THR A 117 -13.30 -25.36 1.86
C THR A 117 -13.37 -25.95 0.45
N ALA A 118 -12.78 -25.29 -0.53
CA ALA A 118 -12.69 -25.77 -1.90
C ALA A 118 -11.53 -26.79 -2.02
N LYS A 119 -11.85 -28.09 -1.90
CA LYS A 119 -10.96 -29.14 -2.38
C LYS A 119 -10.89 -29.05 -3.91
N GLY A 120 -9.85 -28.39 -4.41
CA GLY A 120 -9.60 -28.28 -5.85
C GLY A 120 -9.45 -29.66 -6.52
N PRO A 121 -9.64 -29.74 -7.84
CA PRO A 121 -9.61 -31.00 -8.59
C PRO A 121 -8.22 -31.66 -8.63
N SER A 122 -7.17 -30.92 -8.27
CA SER A 122 -5.78 -31.39 -8.24
C SER A 122 -5.05 -30.80 -7.03
N LYS A 123 -4.14 -31.60 -6.45
CA LYS A 123 -3.24 -31.18 -5.37
C LYS A 123 -2.43 -29.92 -5.76
N GLN A 124 -1.95 -29.88 -6.99
CA GLN A 124 -1.18 -28.72 -7.51
C GLN A 124 -2.02 -27.45 -7.56
N ALA A 125 -3.30 -27.53 -7.93
CA ALA A 125 -4.18 -26.36 -7.98
C ALA A 125 -4.49 -25.82 -6.57
N SER A 126 -4.64 -26.71 -5.60
CA SER A 126 -4.81 -26.35 -4.18
C SER A 126 -3.55 -25.69 -3.62
N GLU A 127 -2.37 -26.26 -3.90
CA GLU A 127 -1.08 -25.67 -3.48
C GLU A 127 -0.85 -24.31 -4.11
N HIS A 128 -1.12 -24.16 -5.40
CA HIS A 128 -1.04 -22.87 -6.08
C HIS A 128 -1.93 -21.82 -5.42
N SER A 129 -3.19 -22.18 -5.11
CA SER A 129 -4.14 -21.27 -4.48
C SER A 129 -3.67 -20.84 -3.08
N SER A 130 -3.12 -21.78 -2.29
CA SER A 130 -2.51 -21.49 -1.00
C SER A 130 -1.32 -20.52 -1.13
N ASN A 131 -0.41 -20.79 -2.08
CA ASN A 131 0.75 -19.94 -2.34
C ASN A 131 0.36 -18.52 -2.76
N VAL A 132 -0.71 -18.37 -3.54
CA VAL A 132 -1.24 -17.06 -3.92
C VAL A 132 -1.75 -16.29 -2.69
N VAL A 133 -2.47 -16.95 -1.78
CA VAL A 133 -2.91 -16.31 -0.52
C VAL A 133 -1.71 -15.82 0.30
N VAL A 134 -0.68 -16.65 0.47
CA VAL A 134 0.56 -16.29 1.19
C VAL A 134 1.28 -15.11 0.53
N LEU A 135 1.33 -15.08 -0.80
CA LEU A 135 1.91 -13.97 -1.55
C LEU A 135 1.15 -12.66 -1.30
N LEU A 136 -0.19 -12.71 -1.33
CA LEU A 136 -1.04 -11.55 -1.06
C LEU A 136 -0.86 -11.05 0.38
N GLN A 137 -0.79 -11.97 1.35
CA GLN A 137 -0.50 -11.64 2.76
C GLN A 137 0.85 -10.95 2.91
N SER A 138 1.90 -11.46 2.25
CA SER A 138 3.24 -10.88 2.31
C SER A 138 3.28 -9.48 1.70
N LYS A 139 2.61 -9.26 0.56
CA LYS A 139 2.50 -7.94 -0.06
C LYS A 139 1.74 -6.95 0.81
N LEU A 140 0.63 -7.36 1.42
CA LEU A 140 -0.15 -6.52 2.33
C LEU A 140 0.64 -6.19 3.60
N ALA A 141 1.34 -7.17 4.16
CA ALA A 141 2.20 -6.99 5.33
C ALA A 141 3.32 -5.99 5.04
N SER A 142 4.00 -6.11 3.89
CA SER A 142 5.01 -5.15 3.44
C SER A 142 4.43 -3.73 3.32
N THR A 143 3.26 -3.60 2.68
CA THR A 143 2.57 -2.31 2.55
C THR A 143 2.20 -1.71 3.91
N SER A 144 1.77 -2.55 4.85
CA SER A 144 1.40 -2.15 6.21
C SER A 144 2.61 -1.71 7.05
N MET A 145 3.74 -2.39 6.89
CA MET A 145 5.01 -1.97 7.50
C MET A 145 5.45 -0.61 6.97
N SER A 146 5.47 -0.42 5.64
CA SER A 146 5.81 0.88 5.05
C SER A 146 4.83 1.99 5.48
N PHE A 147 3.55 1.68 5.69
CA PHE A 147 2.59 2.63 6.25
C PHE A 147 2.96 3.06 7.67
N LYS A 148 3.35 2.12 8.53
CA LYS A 148 3.85 2.43 9.87
C LYS A 148 5.07 3.34 9.82
N ASP A 149 6.05 3.03 8.98
CA ASP A 149 7.28 3.83 8.84
C ASP A 149 6.98 5.28 8.42
N VAL A 150 6.02 5.47 7.51
CA VAL A 150 5.59 6.79 7.05
C VAL A 150 4.93 7.61 8.17
N LEU A 151 4.13 6.97 9.04
CA LEU A 151 3.54 7.63 10.20
C LEU A 151 4.59 8.03 11.24
N GLU A 152 5.62 7.20 11.41
CA GLU A 152 6.76 7.52 12.28
C GLU A 152 7.52 8.74 11.76
N ILE A 153 7.89 8.76 10.48
CA ILE A 153 8.52 9.91 9.82
C ILE A 153 7.68 11.18 10.00
N ARG A 154 6.36 11.09 9.84
CA ARG A 154 5.46 12.23 10.02
C ARG A 154 5.50 12.76 11.46
N THR A 155 5.55 11.86 12.44
CA THR A 155 5.63 12.21 13.86
C THR A 155 6.93 12.93 14.19
N GLU A 156 8.06 12.40 13.70
CA GLU A 156 9.37 13.03 13.87
C GLU A 156 9.44 14.43 13.24
N ASN A 157 8.89 14.57 12.03
CA ASN A 157 8.87 15.84 11.30
C ASN A 157 8.04 16.91 12.05
N MET A 158 6.87 16.53 12.57
CA MET A 158 6.05 17.40 13.41
C MET A 158 6.79 17.85 14.68
N LYS A 159 7.51 16.92 15.34
CA LYS A 159 8.31 17.22 16.53
C LYS A 159 9.45 18.18 16.20
N ALA A 160 10.18 17.94 15.13
CA ALA A 160 11.28 18.80 14.69
C ALA A 160 10.80 20.21 14.31
N SER A 161 9.67 20.31 13.60
CA SER A 161 9.05 21.58 13.23
C SER A 161 8.57 22.38 14.45
N LYS A 162 7.99 21.71 15.44
CA LYS A 162 7.59 22.32 16.72
C LYS A 162 8.79 22.82 17.51
N ASN A 163 9.84 22.01 17.66
CA ASN A 163 11.06 22.38 18.38
C ASN A 163 11.73 23.61 17.74
N ARG A 164 11.85 23.63 16.40
CA ARG A 164 12.38 24.80 15.68
C ARG A 164 11.55 26.06 15.95
N ARG A 165 10.22 25.95 15.93
CA ARG A 165 9.33 27.08 16.23
C ARG A 165 9.50 27.57 17.67
N GLU A 166 9.62 26.64 18.63
CA GLU A 166 9.86 26.98 20.04
C GLU A 166 11.20 27.71 20.22
N GLN A 167 12.29 27.23 19.59
CA GLN A 167 13.60 27.91 19.64
C GLN A 167 13.54 29.35 19.11
N PHE A 168 12.87 29.59 17.98
CA PHE A 168 12.70 30.95 17.47
C PHE A 168 11.82 31.82 18.38
N MET A 169 10.77 31.26 18.99
CA MET A 169 9.91 32.00 19.92
C MET A 169 10.63 32.37 21.24
N PHE A 170 11.49 31.49 21.75
CA PHE A 170 12.32 31.77 22.92
C PHE A 170 13.37 32.86 22.62
N SER A 171 14.05 32.80 21.46
CA SER A 171 15.03 33.83 21.07
C SER A 171 14.39 35.20 20.78
N ALA A 172 13.17 35.24 20.23
CA ALA A 172 12.44 36.49 20.03
C ALA A 172 11.96 37.12 21.36
N ALA A 173 11.65 36.30 22.37
CA ALA A 173 11.32 36.78 23.71
C ALA A 173 12.54 37.39 24.42
N GLU A 174 13.74 36.82 24.26
CA GLU A 174 14.98 37.37 24.83
C GLU A 174 15.43 38.69 24.15
N GLN A 175 15.11 38.89 22.86
CA GLN A 175 15.36 40.15 22.14
C GLN A 175 14.31 41.23 22.39
N SER A 176 13.25 40.94 23.15
CA SER A 176 12.31 41.96 23.65
C SER A 176 12.82 42.67 24.92
N SER A 177 14.11 42.56 25.23
CA SER A 177 14.76 43.50 26.14
C SER A 177 14.74 44.90 25.51
N PRO A 178 14.21 45.94 26.20
CA PRO A 178 14.03 47.24 25.60
C PRO A 178 15.40 47.78 25.16
N ARG A 179 15.53 48.01 23.85
CA ARG A 179 16.60 48.83 23.27
C ARG A 179 16.71 50.10 24.13
N PRO A 180 17.90 50.50 24.62
CA PRO A 180 18.02 51.71 25.41
C PRO A 180 17.66 52.89 24.51
N THR A 181 16.45 53.42 24.71
CA THR A 181 16.05 54.72 24.18
C THR A 181 16.92 55.75 24.86
N ILE A 182 17.69 56.50 24.08
CA ILE A 182 18.42 57.69 24.54
C ILE A 182 17.41 58.58 25.27
N SER A 183 17.56 58.66 26.59
CA SER A 183 16.71 59.42 27.49
C SER A 183 17.06 60.89 27.41
N THR A 184 16.15 61.69 26.86
CA THR A 184 16.07 63.12 27.17
C THR A 184 14.87 63.34 28.10
N SER A 185 15.20 63.85 29.28
CA SER A 185 14.39 64.59 30.26
C SER A 185 13.12 63.97 30.89
N SER A 186 13.24 63.85 32.22
CA SER A 186 12.25 64.22 33.27
C SER A 186 11.37 63.12 33.89
N PRO A 187 11.37 62.99 35.24
CA PRO A 187 10.50 62.08 35.98
C PRO A 187 9.26 62.82 36.51
N SER A 188 8.09 62.21 36.39
CA SER A 188 6.99 62.48 37.30
C SER A 188 6.08 61.27 37.41
N ASP A 189 5.83 60.89 38.65
CA ASP A 189 4.96 59.82 39.11
C ASP A 189 3.57 59.86 38.46
N TYR A 190 2.95 58.69 38.30
CA TYR A 190 1.54 58.38 38.62
C TYR A 190 1.16 57.03 37.99
N MET A 191 0.97 56.01 38.85
CA MET A 191 0.12 54.85 38.57
C MET A 191 -1.35 55.32 38.57
N PRO A 192 -2.27 54.62 37.87
CA PRO A 192 -3.10 53.68 38.62
C PRO A 192 -3.72 52.48 37.83
N THR A 193 -4.08 51.46 38.61
CA THR A 193 -5.24 50.53 38.50
C THR A 193 -5.27 49.33 37.53
N ALA A 194 -5.35 48.15 38.17
CA ALA A 194 -6.12 46.93 37.92
C ALA A 194 -6.69 46.58 36.53
N ALA A 195 -6.40 45.36 36.08
CA ALA A 195 -7.41 44.37 35.65
C ALA A 195 -6.76 42.97 35.56
N SER A 196 -7.06 42.12 36.53
CA SER A 196 -6.76 40.68 36.49
C SER A 196 -7.90 39.95 35.78
N GLU A 197 -7.80 39.82 34.46
CA GLU A 197 -8.68 38.95 33.68
C GLU A 197 -8.06 37.56 33.48
N LEU A 198 -8.85 36.57 33.88
CA LEU A 198 -8.71 35.15 33.59
C LEU A 198 -8.44 34.90 32.11
N HIS A 199 -7.59 33.92 31.81
CA HIS A 199 -7.95 32.94 30.77
C HIS A 199 -7.33 31.57 31.06
N HIS A 200 -8.21 30.67 31.49
CA HIS A 200 -8.03 29.22 31.50
C HIS A 200 -7.66 28.74 30.09
N ARG A 201 -6.40 28.36 29.86
CA ARG A 201 -6.04 27.58 28.68
C ARG A 201 -6.11 26.09 29.01
N ARG A 202 -7.28 25.51 28.74
CA ARG A 202 -7.48 24.05 28.68
C ARG A 202 -6.43 23.47 27.73
N LYS A 203 -5.58 22.57 28.24
CA LYS A 203 -4.77 21.69 27.39
C LYS A 203 -5.73 20.69 26.75
N THR A 204 -6.07 20.92 25.49
CA THR A 204 -6.58 19.87 24.60
C THR A 204 -5.43 18.88 24.35
N HIS A 205 -5.35 17.86 25.18
CA HIS A 205 -4.54 16.68 24.90
C HIS A 205 -5.33 15.84 23.89
N CYS A 206 -5.20 16.19 22.61
CA CYS A 206 -5.67 15.33 21.51
C CYS A 206 -4.89 14.02 21.57
N GLY A 207 -5.64 12.92 21.64
CA GLY A 207 -5.13 11.56 21.78
C GLY A 207 -4.12 11.21 20.70
N PHE A 208 -3.00 10.62 21.14
CA PHE A 208 -2.08 9.89 20.28
C PHE A 208 -1.37 8.77 21.04
N ARG A 209 -2.09 8.10 21.95
CA ARG A 209 -1.55 6.98 22.74
C ARG A 209 -2.27 5.64 22.51
N GLU A 210 -3.10 5.54 21.47
CA GLU A 210 -3.85 4.31 21.11
C GLU A 210 -3.59 3.79 19.68
N PHE A 211 -2.47 4.15 19.05
CA PHE A 211 -2.19 3.68 17.68
C PHE A 211 -1.42 2.35 17.60
N SER A 212 -0.93 1.83 18.73
CA SER A 212 -0.15 0.58 18.73
C SER A 212 -0.97 -0.70 18.95
N THR A 213 -2.25 -0.59 19.35
CA THR A 213 -3.10 -1.74 19.72
C THR A 213 -4.05 -2.20 18.61
N LEU A 214 -4.12 -1.53 17.45
CA LEU A 214 -5.12 -1.83 16.42
C LEU A 214 -4.62 -2.70 15.25
N PHE A 215 -3.48 -3.36 15.39
CA PHE A 215 -2.94 -4.20 14.30
C PHE A 215 -2.60 -5.64 14.71
N TRP A 216 -2.86 -6.03 15.96
CA TRP A 216 -2.67 -7.41 16.45
C TRP A 216 -3.78 -7.81 17.44
N GLU A 217 -5.02 -7.75 16.98
CA GLU A 217 -6.11 -8.63 17.44
C GLU A 217 -7.13 -8.85 16.32
#